data_AF-A0A7S2D322-F1
#
_entry.id   AF-A0A7S2D322-F1
#
_cell.length_a   1.000
_cell.length_b   1.000
_cell.length_c   1.000
_cell.angle_alpha   90.00
_cell.angle_beta   90.00
_cell.angle_gamma   90.00
#
_symmetry.space_group_name_H-M   'P 1'
#
loop_
_entity.id
_entity.type
_entity.pdbx_description
1 polymer ?
#
loop_
_entity_poly.entity_id
_entity_poly.type
_entity_poly.pdbx_seq_one_letter_code
_entity_poly.pdbx_strand_id
1 'polypeptide(L)'
;GIDDKGIVALSGAHTVGRCHLDRSGFDGAWTEEPLKFDNTYFKDLLAKTYTPETTSKGKPQNRDSCSGTIMLISDLALIKDPTFKKHVELYAGSQSAFFTDFADCWARLQESGCNSLRDIL
;
A
#
# COMPACT_ATOMS: atom_id res chain seq x y z
N GLY A 1 8.52 12.86 -12.29
CA GLY A 1 8.00 11.51 -11.98
C GLY A 1 7.98 11.29 -10.47
N ILE A 2 7.53 10.13 -10.04
CA ILE A 2 7.56 9.69 -8.63
C ILE A 2 8.84 8.88 -8.41
N ASP A 3 9.57 9.15 -7.33
CA ASP A 3 10.80 8.44 -6.96
C ASP A 3 10.50 7.21 -6.09
N ASP A 4 11.53 6.44 -5.74
CA ASP A 4 11.40 5.20 -4.96
C ASP A 4 10.67 5.41 -3.63
N LYS A 5 10.99 6.52 -2.94
CA LYS A 5 10.33 6.89 -1.68
C LYS A 5 8.84 7.15 -1.88
N GLY A 6 8.49 7.88 -2.94
CA GLY A 6 7.10 8.18 -3.29
C GLY A 6 6.33 6.96 -3.76
N ILE A 7 6.95 6.02 -4.48
CA ILE A 7 6.33 4.74 -4.87
C ILE A 7 5.92 3.96 -3.63
N VAL A 8 6.83 3.83 -2.65
CA VAL A 8 6.55 3.11 -1.40
C VAL A 8 5.50 3.86 -0.56
N ALA A 9 5.59 5.19 -0.48
CA ALA A 9 4.60 6.00 0.24
C ALA A 9 3.20 5.78 -0.34
N LEU A 10 3.03 5.96 -1.65
CA LEU A 10 1.74 5.81 -2.32
C LEU A 10 1.17 4.39 -2.24
N SER A 11 2.02 3.37 -2.24
CA SER A 11 1.60 1.99 -2.01
C SER A 11 0.94 1.80 -0.63
N GLY A 12 1.31 2.63 0.35
CA GLY A 12 0.68 2.70 1.67
C GLY A 12 -0.81 3.07 1.65
N ALA A 13 -1.35 3.57 0.54
CA ALA A 13 -2.80 3.75 0.37
C ALA A 13 -3.59 2.46 0.61
N HIS A 14 -2.98 1.30 0.37
CA HIS A 14 -3.56 -0.01 0.66
C HIS A 14 -3.88 -0.26 2.14
N THR A 15 -3.44 0.61 3.06
CA THR A 15 -3.91 0.55 4.45
C THR A 15 -5.43 0.76 4.60
N VAL A 16 -6.08 1.37 3.59
CA VAL A 16 -7.52 1.56 3.51
C VAL A 16 -8.11 0.77 2.35
N GLY A 17 -9.26 0.17 2.57
CA GLY A 17 -10.05 -0.53 1.59
C GLY A 17 -9.71 -2.01 1.47
N ARG A 18 -10.12 -2.59 0.34
CA ARG A 18 -9.97 -4.02 0.06
C ARG A 18 -10.09 -4.31 -1.43
N CYS A 19 -9.61 -5.48 -1.83
CA CYS A 19 -9.91 -6.07 -3.12
C CYS A 19 -11.30 -6.73 -3.14
N HIS A 20 -11.88 -6.81 -4.34
CA HIS A 20 -13.18 -7.41 -4.61
C HIS A 20 -13.13 -8.33 -5.85
N LEU A 21 -13.65 -9.55 -5.70
CA LEU A 21 -13.63 -10.59 -6.74
C LEU A 21 -14.29 -10.17 -8.06
N ASP A 22 -15.37 -9.41 -7.98
CA ASP A 22 -16.16 -8.94 -9.14
C ASP A 22 -15.52 -7.74 -9.85
N ARG A 23 -14.50 -7.10 -9.26
CA ARG A 23 -13.83 -5.91 -9.80
C ARG A 23 -12.46 -6.23 -10.38
N SER A 24 -11.56 -6.73 -9.54
CA SER A 24 -10.18 -7.03 -9.94
C SER A 24 -9.90 -8.54 -10.02
N GLY A 25 -10.76 -9.37 -9.43
CA GLY A 25 -10.55 -10.81 -9.27
C GLY A 25 -9.71 -11.18 -8.05
N PHE A 26 -9.15 -10.20 -7.33
CA PHE A 26 -8.51 -10.38 -6.03
C PHE A 26 -9.55 -10.24 -4.90
N ASP A 27 -9.28 -10.75 -3.70
CA ASP A 27 -10.24 -10.69 -2.58
C ASP A 27 -9.61 -10.58 -1.20
N GLY A 28 -9.99 -9.54 -0.46
CA GLY A 28 -9.60 -9.33 0.93
C GLY A 28 -9.06 -7.93 1.19
N ALA A 29 -9.01 -7.57 2.46
CA ALA A 29 -8.40 -6.34 2.94
C ALA A 29 -6.90 -6.55 3.22
N TRP A 30 -6.12 -5.46 3.15
CA TRP A 30 -4.71 -5.48 3.54
C TRP A 30 -4.50 -5.37 5.06
N THR A 31 -5.46 -4.76 5.76
CA THR A 31 -5.42 -4.55 7.22
C THR A 31 -6.71 -5.02 7.88
N GLU A 32 -6.66 -5.30 9.18
CA GLU A 32 -7.83 -5.73 9.97
C GLU A 32 -8.83 -4.58 10.23
N GLU A 33 -8.36 -3.32 10.17
CA GLU A 33 -9.17 -2.10 10.25
C GLU A 33 -9.18 -1.35 8.90
N PRO A 34 -9.87 -1.86 7.86
CA PRO A 34 -9.75 -1.38 6.47
C PRO A 34 -10.32 0.02 6.23
N LEU A 35 -10.91 0.67 7.23
CA LEU A 35 -11.46 2.02 7.12
C LEU A 35 -10.59 3.07 7.83
N LYS A 36 -9.42 2.66 8.34
CA LYS A 36 -8.52 3.52 9.08
C LYS A 36 -7.26 3.80 8.30
N PHE A 37 -6.97 5.09 8.13
CA PHE A 37 -5.71 5.53 7.54
C PHE A 37 -4.65 5.61 8.64
N ASP A 38 -3.78 4.61 8.71
CA ASP A 38 -2.63 4.53 9.63
C ASP A 38 -1.46 3.79 8.96
N ASN A 39 -0.41 3.45 9.70
CA ASN A 39 0.76 2.76 9.15
C ASN A 39 0.74 1.23 9.30
N THR A 40 -0.44 0.63 9.59
CA THR A 40 -0.58 -0.81 9.83
C THR A 40 -0.17 -1.63 8.62
N TYR A 41 -0.47 -1.18 7.40
CA TYR A 41 0.00 -1.85 6.16
C TYR A 41 1.51 -2.13 6.16
N PHE A 42 2.33 -1.14 6.51
CA PHE A 42 3.80 -1.32 6.54
C PHE A 42 4.27 -2.18 7.70
N LYS A 43 3.59 -2.09 8.87
CA LYS A 43 3.88 -2.96 10.02
C LYS A 43 3.60 -4.42 9.68
N ASP A 44 2.45 -4.69 9.08
CA ASP A 44 2.01 -6.03 8.71
C ASP A 44 2.89 -6.63 7.62
N LEU A 45 3.33 -5.84 6.63
CA LEU A 45 4.31 -6.26 5.61
C LEU A 45 5.61 -6.80 6.20
N LEU A 46 6.06 -6.29 7.35
CA LEU A 46 7.29 -6.72 8.01
C LEU A 46 7.08 -7.82 9.05
N ALA A 47 5.91 -7.83 9.70
CA ALA A 47 5.65 -8.70 10.85
C ALA A 47 4.92 -10.00 10.50
N LYS A 48 4.06 -9.99 9.48
CA LYS A 48 3.21 -11.14 9.12
C LYS A 48 3.87 -11.98 8.03
N THR A 49 3.53 -13.27 8.00
CA THR A 49 3.97 -14.20 6.96
C THR A 49 2.80 -14.54 6.06
N TYR A 50 2.89 -14.15 4.79
CA TYR A 50 1.83 -14.38 3.81
C TYR A 50 2.12 -15.63 2.97
N THR A 51 1.15 -16.55 2.90
CA THR A 51 1.24 -17.75 2.06
C THR A 51 0.55 -17.52 0.73
N PRO A 52 1.13 -17.97 -0.40
CA PRO A 52 0.50 -17.86 -1.71
C PRO A 52 -0.86 -18.56 -1.78
N GLU A 53 -1.82 -17.91 -2.44
CA GLU A 53 -3.13 -18.47 -2.77
C GLU A 53 -3.59 -18.00 -4.16
N THR A 54 -4.53 -18.74 -4.75
CA THR A 54 -5.18 -18.35 -6.01
C THR A 54 -6.66 -18.20 -5.74
N THR A 55 -7.23 -17.04 -6.07
CA THR A 55 -8.66 -16.78 -5.88
C THR A 55 -9.52 -17.65 -6.81
N SER A 56 -10.82 -17.72 -6.55
CA SER A 56 -11.79 -18.38 -7.45
C SER A 56 -11.85 -17.80 -8.87
N LYS A 57 -11.30 -16.59 -9.07
CA LYS A 57 -11.14 -15.94 -10.38
C LYS A 57 -9.76 -16.16 -11.02
N GLY A 58 -8.95 -17.06 -10.44
CA GLY A 58 -7.62 -17.40 -10.97
C GLY A 58 -6.55 -16.33 -10.72
N LYS A 59 -6.78 -15.38 -9.80
CA LYS A 59 -5.80 -14.33 -9.49
C LYS A 59 -4.85 -14.78 -8.38
N PRO A 60 -3.52 -14.67 -8.56
CA PRO A 60 -2.56 -15.05 -7.54
C PRO A 60 -2.37 -13.92 -6.51
N GLN A 61 -2.66 -14.20 -5.25
CA GLN A 61 -2.42 -13.30 -4.12
C GLN A 61 -1.76 -14.06 -2.97
N ASN A 62 -1.56 -13.42 -1.82
CA ASN A 62 -1.03 -14.07 -0.64
C ASN A 62 -1.90 -13.70 0.56
N ARG A 63 -2.09 -14.63 1.49
CA ARG A 63 -2.94 -14.46 2.67
C ARG A 63 -2.20 -14.84 3.93
N ASP A 64 -2.43 -14.06 4.98
CA ASP A 64 -2.03 -14.41 6.33
C ASP A 64 -3.13 -15.27 6.98
N SER A 65 -2.77 -16.45 7.48
CA SER A 65 -3.75 -17.41 8.00
C SER A 65 -4.35 -16.99 9.34
N CYS A 66 -3.66 -16.14 10.11
CA CYS A 66 -4.11 -15.68 11.42
C CYS A 66 -5.15 -14.55 11.31
N SER A 67 -4.82 -13.49 10.57
CA SER A 67 -5.69 -12.30 10.42
C SER A 67 -6.64 -12.38 9.23
N GLY A 68 -6.37 -13.26 8.26
CA GLY A 68 -7.11 -13.31 6.99
C GLY A 68 -6.83 -12.12 6.07
N THR A 69 -5.92 -11.22 6.43
CA THR A 69 -5.47 -10.12 5.56
C THR A 69 -4.67 -10.65 4.38
N ILE A 70 -4.59 -9.83 3.33
CA ILE A 70 -3.91 -10.19 2.08
C ILE A 70 -2.76 -9.25 1.75
N MET A 71 -1.83 -9.75 0.95
CA MET A 71 -0.83 -8.96 0.23
C MET A 71 -0.78 -9.42 -1.22
N LEU A 72 -0.79 -8.47 -2.15
CA LEU A 72 -0.55 -8.74 -3.56
C LEU A 72 0.94 -8.99 -3.81
N ILE A 73 1.26 -9.53 -4.99
CA ILE A 73 2.65 -9.73 -5.42
C ILE A 73 3.40 -8.38 -5.46
N SER A 74 2.71 -7.30 -5.84
CA SER A 74 3.26 -5.93 -5.84
C SER A 74 3.58 -5.43 -4.44
N ASP A 75 2.75 -5.75 -3.43
CA ASP A 75 3.00 -5.35 -2.04
C ASP A 75 4.25 -6.06 -1.50
N LEU A 76 4.37 -7.37 -1.74
CA LEU A 76 5.54 -8.14 -1.32
C LEU A 76 6.82 -7.75 -2.08
N ALA A 77 6.72 -7.10 -3.24
CA ALA A 77 7.88 -6.59 -3.95
C ALA A 77 8.58 -5.46 -3.17
N LEU A 78 7.83 -4.68 -2.39
CA LEU A 78 8.36 -3.56 -1.60
C LEU A 78 9.36 -4.00 -0.52
N ILE A 79 9.21 -5.22 0.01
CA ILE A 79 10.13 -5.79 1.01
C ILE A 79 11.22 -6.68 0.41
N LYS A 80 11.07 -7.08 -0.86
CA LYS A 80 12.06 -7.88 -1.61
C LYS A 80 13.18 -7.00 -2.16
N ASP A 81 12.85 -5.79 -2.62
CA ASP A 81 13.83 -4.82 -3.07
C ASP A 81 14.48 -4.10 -1.86
N PRO A 82 15.81 -4.10 -1.70
CA PRO A 82 16.47 -3.46 -0.56
C PRO A 82 16.25 -1.95 -0.47
N THR A 83 16.12 -1.26 -1.62
CA THR A 83 15.94 0.20 -1.67
C THR A 83 14.54 0.56 -1.20
N PHE A 84 13.52 -0.16 -1.67
CA PHE A 84 12.15 0.01 -1.20
C PHE A 84 11.99 -0.40 0.26
N LYS A 85 12.62 -1.51 0.67
CA LYS A 85 12.50 -2.04 2.03
C LYS A 85 12.91 -1.00 3.09
N LYS A 86 13.96 -0.22 2.83
CA LYS A 86 14.38 0.89 3.71
C LYS A 86 13.23 1.88 3.99
N HIS A 87 12.42 2.19 2.98
CA HIS A 87 11.28 3.08 3.12
C HIS A 87 10.09 2.40 3.81
N VAL A 88 9.88 1.10 3.57
CA VAL A 88 8.89 0.30 4.31
C VAL A 88 9.23 0.29 5.80
N GLU A 89 10.48 0.06 6.18
CA GLU A 89 10.96 0.09 7.57
C GLU A 89 10.79 1.47 8.20
N LEU A 90 11.10 2.55 7.47
CA LEU A 90 10.86 3.92 7.91
C LEU A 90 9.38 4.17 8.25
N TYR A 91 8.47 3.80 7.34
CA TYR A 91 7.05 4.06 7.50
C TYR A 91 6.38 3.15 8.54
N ALA A 92 6.86 1.90 8.68
CA ALA A 92 6.44 1.01 9.76
C ALA A 92 6.84 1.57 11.14
N GLY A 93 8.03 2.17 11.24
CA GLY A 93 8.55 2.78 12.47
C GLY A 93 8.00 4.17 12.77
N SER A 94 7.52 4.91 11.77
CA SER A 94 7.05 6.29 11.92
C SER A 94 5.83 6.59 11.06
N GLN A 95 4.65 6.63 11.69
CA GLN A 95 3.41 7.02 11.02
C GLN A 95 3.43 8.49 10.55
N SER A 96 4.08 9.38 11.29
CA SER A 96 4.21 10.79 10.89
C SER A 96 5.06 10.96 9.63
N ALA A 97 6.13 10.17 9.48
CA ALA A 97 6.93 10.14 8.25
C ALA A 97 6.10 9.64 7.07
N PHE A 98 5.35 8.55 7.26
CA PHE A 98 4.42 8.05 6.24
C PHE A 98 3.41 9.12 5.82
N PHE A 99 2.72 9.76 6.77
CA PHE A 99 1.68 10.74 6.44
C PHE A 99 2.24 11.96 5.72
N THR A 100 3.42 12.44 6.13
CA THR A 100 4.08 13.59 5.50
C THR A 100 4.42 13.28 4.04
N ASP A 101 5.10 12.15 3.80
CA ASP A 101 5.54 11.78 2.45
C ASP A 101 4.36 11.35 1.56
N PHE A 102 3.35 10.69 2.13
CA PHE A 102 2.12 10.33 1.40
C PHE A 102 1.37 11.56 0.94
N ALA A 103 1.17 12.57 1.80
CA ALA A 103 0.44 13.78 1.44
C ALA A 103 1.14 14.55 0.30
N ASP A 104 2.47 14.74 0.39
CA ASP A 104 3.26 15.38 -0.68
C ASP A 104 3.15 14.60 -2.00
N CYS A 105 3.37 13.28 -1.95
CA CYS A 105 3.35 12.45 -3.15
C CYS A 105 1.95 12.34 -3.77
N TRP A 106 0.90 12.31 -2.94
CA TRP A 106 -0.50 12.23 -3.40
C TRP A 106 -0.95 13.52 -4.07
N ALA A 107 -0.57 14.68 -3.52
CA ALA A 107 -0.80 15.97 -4.17
C ALA A 107 -0.08 16.02 -5.54
N ARG A 108 1.23 15.71 -5.55
CA ARG A 108 2.02 15.66 -6.79
C ARG A 108 1.47 14.68 -7.82
N LEU A 109 0.96 13.52 -7.40
CA LEU A 109 0.36 12.53 -8.29
C LEU A 109 -0.89 13.09 -8.99
N GLN A 110 -1.80 13.74 -8.24
CA GLN A 110 -3.03 14.30 -8.79
C GLN A 110 -2.80 15.51 -9.69
N GLU A 111 -1.82 16.33 -9.35
CA GLU A 111 -1.49 17.58 -10.06
C GLU A 111 -0.56 17.34 -11.25
N SER A 112 0.09 16.18 -11.31
CA SER A 112 1.04 15.84 -12.37
C SER A 112 0.38 15.87 -13.75
N GLY A 113 0.84 16.78 -14.61
CA GLY A 113 0.31 16.97 -15.96
C GLY A 113 -0.68 18.13 -16.08
N CYS A 114 -1.08 18.74 -14.96
CA CYS A 114 -1.85 19.99 -14.96
C CYS A 114 -0.90 21.20 -15.00
N ASN A 115 -1.19 22.14 -15.90
CA ASN A 115 -0.50 23.44 -15.95
C ASN A 115 -1.45 24.53 -15.45
N SER A 116 -0.91 25.54 -14.77
CA SER A 116 -1.69 26.71 -14.30
C SER A 116 -2.81 26.38 -13.31
N LEU A 117 -2.58 25.43 -12.40
CA LEU A 117 -3.47 25.23 -11.24
C LEU A 117 -3.56 26.56 -10.47
N ARG A 118 -4.78 27.04 -10.25
CA ARG A 118 -5.05 28.22 -9.43
C ARG A 118 -5.83 27.73 -8.22
N ASP A 119 -5.31 27.98 -7.04
CA ASP A 119 -6.15 27.98 -5.84
C ASP A 119 -7.08 29.19 -5.95
N ILE A 120 -8.28 28.95 -6.49
CA ILE A 120 -9.35 29.93 -6.44
C ILE A 120 -10.08 29.70 -5.12
N LEU A 121 -9.48 30.21 -4.04
CA LEU A 121 -10.15 30.47 -2.77
C LEU A 121 -10.18 31.97 -2.54
#